data_AF-A0AAE9FIL1-F1
#
_entry.id   AF-A0AAE9FIL1-F1
#
_cell.length_a   1.000
_cell.length_b   1.000
_cell.length_c   1.000
_cell.angle_alpha   90.00
_cell.angle_beta   90.00
_cell.angle_gamma   90.00
#
_symmetry.space_group_name_H-M   'P 1'
#
loop_
_entity.id
_entity.type
_entity.pdbx_description
1 polymer ?
#
loop_
_entity_poly.entity_id
_entity_poly.type
_entity_poly.pdbx_seq_one_letter_code
_entity_poly.pdbx_strand_id
1 'polypeptide(L)'
;MKILTFISLISAVAAFDVIREAFRKVDDSKDPCDNFYRHACPIGSDRDLLIETAYADLFFRIKAKSVDAIWNNLEIEKTLMRTPSRELTSTNNFIGELFLAQCEDTHVKHEELLHFLKQIEHYVFKFDGSNCEYEGCLSALASDHNCTRASEKLKTTVVIDFLFLNLSEFWEKKFRIAKYGLDGVNALLDGESKQGVSKVNHLIERMQKKLISWVNETEWAINNGADEAIIEETLQVHHYDNYADSMRKNLQFLMKLEQDYLKCLRDTKREHDFETFCMLMSIFASFENEPDLTFFTFYNAFNAHPKLSFSQLFYDMAENVGESAGVLGSVGFIAGHELSHTLIENANAPQLIPYFSNESMQCIQNQYQKTCDHFVEESCGSADNQIDENGSDMLGLQLAYSLFEEEYQGRMDEEYIRIQNLEEYRSITMEQLFFYSTAFVACSGRSQKQRLGDGHSPWNVRVNAIVQHPGFKKAFNCPANSTMVESFDDQCIIFGKGAPEMRR
;
A
#
# COMPACT_ATOMS: atom_id res chain seq x y z
N MET A 1 -26.63 7.50 -60.88
CA MET A 1 -26.46 6.46 -59.84
C MET A 1 -25.75 7.12 -58.67
N LYS A 2 -26.41 7.25 -57.52
CA LYS A 2 -25.97 8.10 -56.41
C LYS A 2 -25.85 7.22 -55.16
N ILE A 3 -24.71 7.36 -54.46
CA ILE A 3 -24.49 7.07 -53.01
C ILE A 3 -24.39 5.55 -52.73
N LEU A 4 -23.53 4.96 -51.89
CA LEU A 4 -22.91 5.41 -50.63
C LEU A 4 -21.46 4.94 -50.48
N THR A 5 -20.59 5.87 -50.10
CA THR A 5 -19.35 5.60 -49.37
C THR A 5 -19.71 5.51 -47.88
N PHE A 6 -19.57 4.33 -47.28
CA PHE A 6 -19.69 4.16 -45.83
C PHE A 6 -18.41 4.70 -45.18
N ILE A 7 -18.51 5.85 -44.52
CA ILE A 7 -17.47 6.34 -43.60
C ILE A 7 -17.77 5.67 -42.26
N SER A 8 -16.95 4.69 -41.89
CA SER A 8 -16.96 4.14 -40.53
C SER A 8 -16.26 5.13 -39.62
N LEU A 9 -17.04 5.94 -38.89
CA LEU A 9 -16.56 6.71 -37.75
C LEU A 9 -16.32 5.73 -36.60
N ILE A 10 -15.10 5.20 -36.50
CA ILE A 10 -14.60 4.65 -35.25
C ILE A 10 -14.33 5.87 -34.38
N SER A 11 -15.29 6.24 -33.53
CA SER A 11 -15.01 7.14 -32.41
C SER A 11 -13.99 6.43 -31.54
N ALA A 12 -12.74 6.88 -31.59
CA ALA A 12 -11.75 6.51 -30.58
C ALA A 12 -12.36 6.87 -29.23
N VAL A 13 -12.69 5.86 -28.42
CA VAL A 13 -13.07 6.08 -27.03
C VAL A 13 -11.82 6.68 -26.40
N ALA A 14 -11.88 7.96 -26.01
CA ALA A 14 -10.78 8.59 -25.32
C ALA A 14 -10.50 7.79 -24.03
N ALA A 15 -9.23 7.55 -23.72
CA ALA A 15 -8.83 6.89 -22.49
C ALA A 15 -9.39 7.66 -21.26
N PHE A 16 -9.65 6.95 -20.17
CA PHE A 16 -10.19 7.53 -18.96
C PHE A 16 -9.12 8.35 -18.24
N ASP A 17 -9.23 9.69 -18.33
CA ASP A 17 -8.38 10.63 -17.61
C ASP A 17 -9.03 11.01 -16.27
N VAL A 18 -8.64 10.31 -15.20
CA VAL A 18 -9.22 10.52 -13.86
C VAL A 18 -9.01 11.95 -13.34
N ILE A 19 -7.90 12.59 -13.69
CA ILE A 19 -7.57 13.95 -13.23
C ILE A 19 -8.51 14.95 -13.90
N ARG A 20 -8.74 14.79 -15.20
CA ARG A 20 -9.70 15.62 -15.92
C ARG A 20 -11.11 15.49 -15.36
N GLU A 21 -11.52 14.28 -14.98
CA GLU A 21 -12.85 14.04 -14.40
C GLU A 21 -12.99 14.63 -12.99
N ALA A 22 -11.91 14.63 -12.20
CA ALA A 22 -11.89 15.18 -10.84
C ALA A 22 -12.18 16.68 -10.79
N PHE A 23 -11.86 17.45 -11.83
CA PHE A 23 -12.20 18.88 -11.90
C PHE A 23 -13.69 19.19 -11.77
N ARG A 24 -14.59 18.23 -12.08
CA ARG A 24 -16.04 18.40 -11.87
C ARG A 24 -16.44 18.52 -10.40
N LYS A 25 -15.54 18.16 -9.49
CA LYS A 25 -15.77 18.17 -8.04
C LYS A 25 -15.21 19.42 -7.36
N VAL A 26 -14.41 20.25 -8.03
CA VAL A 26 -13.81 21.45 -7.45
C VAL A 26 -14.90 22.41 -6.98
N ASP A 27 -14.73 22.98 -5.78
CA ASP A 27 -15.64 23.99 -5.22
C ASP A 27 -15.08 25.39 -5.46
N ASP A 28 -15.49 26.00 -6.56
CA ASP A 28 -15.10 27.37 -6.93
C ASP A 28 -15.70 28.45 -6.01
N SER A 29 -16.57 28.10 -5.06
CA SER A 29 -16.98 29.05 -4.01
C SER A 29 -15.92 29.23 -2.91
N LYS A 30 -14.88 28.38 -2.89
CA LYS A 30 -13.75 28.45 -1.98
C LYS A 30 -12.53 29.00 -2.71
N ASP A 31 -11.84 29.94 -2.08
CA ASP A 31 -10.57 30.44 -2.62
C ASP A 31 -9.47 29.38 -2.40
N PRO A 32 -8.74 28.95 -3.45
CA PRO A 32 -7.60 28.06 -3.31
C PRO A 32 -6.50 28.61 -2.38
N CYS A 33 -6.40 29.93 -2.20
CA CYS A 33 -5.44 30.58 -1.31
C CYS A 33 -5.89 30.58 0.15
N ASP A 34 -7.17 30.32 0.43
CA ASP A 34 -7.68 30.22 1.80
C ASP A 34 -7.62 28.77 2.31
N ASN A 35 -7.97 27.78 1.48
CA ASN A 35 -7.82 26.36 1.81
C ASN A 35 -7.82 25.51 0.53
N PHE A 36 -6.62 25.18 0.04
CA PHE A 36 -6.47 24.49 -1.23
C PHE A 36 -7.10 23.09 -1.24
N TYR A 37 -6.87 22.30 -0.19
CA TYR A 37 -7.45 20.96 -0.09
C TYR A 37 -8.97 21.01 -0.17
N ARG A 38 -9.64 21.92 0.54
CA ARG A 38 -11.11 21.98 0.51
C ARG A 38 -11.68 22.63 -0.75
N HIS A 39 -10.91 23.49 -1.40
CA HIS A 39 -11.22 23.95 -2.75
C HIS A 39 -11.21 22.79 -3.75
N ALA A 40 -10.17 21.95 -3.74
CA ALA A 40 -10.04 20.80 -4.64
C ALA A 40 -10.93 19.59 -4.25
N CYS A 41 -11.16 19.39 -2.95
CA CYS A 41 -11.79 18.22 -2.34
C CYS A 41 -12.95 18.63 -1.39
N PRO A 42 -14.08 19.13 -1.91
CA PRO A 42 -15.16 19.60 -1.05
C PRO A 42 -15.83 18.46 -0.29
N ILE A 43 -16.38 18.79 0.89
CA ILE A 43 -17.12 17.85 1.72
C ILE A 43 -18.37 17.38 0.96
N GLY A 44 -18.64 16.08 1.01
CA GLY A 44 -19.76 15.46 0.30
C GLY A 44 -19.51 15.15 -1.17
N SER A 45 -18.32 15.46 -1.70
CA SER A 45 -17.92 15.12 -3.08
C SER A 45 -17.99 13.62 -3.34
N ASP A 46 -17.35 12.80 -2.50
CA ASP A 46 -17.39 11.33 -2.53
C ASP A 46 -17.25 10.78 -1.09
N ARG A 47 -17.91 9.64 -0.79
CA ARG A 47 -17.83 9.02 0.55
C ARG A 47 -16.47 8.41 0.81
N ASP A 48 -15.81 7.87 -0.20
CA ASP A 48 -14.49 7.25 -0.08
C ASP A 48 -13.44 8.12 -0.80
N LEU A 49 -12.23 7.61 -1.04
CA LEU A 49 -11.25 8.36 -1.82
C LEU A 49 -11.78 8.54 -3.26
N LEU A 50 -11.60 9.74 -3.81
CA LEU A 50 -12.06 10.09 -5.16
C LEU A 50 -11.50 9.12 -6.19
N ILE A 51 -10.19 8.85 -6.13
CA ILE A 51 -9.51 7.93 -7.06
C ILE A 51 -10.06 6.51 -6.94
N GLU A 52 -10.21 5.96 -5.73
CA GLU A 52 -10.78 4.62 -5.55
C GLU A 52 -12.20 4.52 -6.12
N THR A 53 -13.01 5.55 -5.91
CA THR A 53 -14.39 5.62 -6.43
C THR A 53 -14.39 5.69 -7.95
N ALA A 54 -13.52 6.50 -8.54
CA ALA A 54 -13.39 6.67 -9.99
C ALA A 54 -12.95 5.38 -10.70
N TYR A 55 -12.17 4.54 -10.03
CA TYR A 55 -11.65 3.29 -10.56
C TYR A 55 -12.49 2.04 -10.20
N ALA A 56 -13.61 2.20 -9.51
CA ALA A 56 -14.47 1.07 -9.09
C ALA A 56 -14.89 0.17 -10.28
N ASP A 57 -15.24 0.77 -11.42
CA ASP A 57 -15.61 0.02 -12.63
C ASP A 57 -14.44 -0.75 -13.24
N LEU A 58 -13.22 -0.18 -13.19
CA LEU A 58 -12.01 -0.88 -13.65
C LEU A 58 -11.77 -2.13 -12.81
N PHE A 59 -11.83 -2.01 -11.48
CA PHE A 59 -11.63 -3.16 -10.58
C PHE A 59 -12.71 -4.21 -10.74
N PHE A 60 -13.96 -3.79 -10.92
CA PHE A 60 -15.05 -4.71 -11.20
C PHE A 60 -14.74 -5.53 -12.45
N ARG A 61 -14.27 -4.89 -13.54
CA ARG A 61 -13.88 -5.58 -14.77
C ARG A 61 -12.69 -6.51 -14.57
N ILE A 62 -11.63 -6.06 -13.90
CA ILE A 62 -10.44 -6.88 -13.62
C ILE A 62 -10.86 -8.14 -12.85
N LYS A 63 -11.62 -7.98 -11.77
CA LYS A 63 -12.09 -9.08 -10.94
C LYS A 63 -13.06 -10.01 -11.67
N ALA A 64 -13.92 -9.47 -12.54
CA ALA A 64 -14.85 -10.28 -13.33
C ALA A 64 -14.12 -11.24 -14.28
N LYS A 65 -12.94 -10.86 -14.81
CA LYS A 65 -12.14 -11.73 -15.68
C LYS A 65 -11.52 -12.92 -14.94
N SER A 66 -11.25 -12.79 -13.63
CA SER A 66 -10.64 -13.83 -12.81
C SER A 66 -11.64 -14.62 -11.96
N VAL A 67 -12.95 -14.40 -12.09
CA VAL A 67 -13.97 -14.99 -11.21
C VAL A 67 -13.93 -16.52 -11.17
N ASP A 68 -13.70 -17.17 -12.32
CA ASP A 68 -13.64 -18.63 -12.46
C ASP A 68 -12.23 -19.20 -12.21
N ALA A 69 -11.27 -18.35 -11.84
CA ALA A 69 -9.92 -18.80 -11.57
C ALA A 69 -9.87 -19.67 -10.32
N ILE A 70 -9.01 -20.69 -10.34
CA ILE A 70 -8.90 -21.70 -9.27
C ILE A 70 -8.65 -21.04 -7.90
N TRP A 71 -7.85 -19.97 -7.85
CA TRP A 71 -7.53 -19.26 -6.61
C TRP A 71 -8.71 -18.52 -5.97
N ASN A 72 -9.83 -18.33 -6.69
CA ASN A 72 -11.05 -17.71 -6.14
C ASN A 72 -12.03 -18.72 -5.54
N ASN A 73 -11.74 -20.02 -5.62
CA ASN A 73 -12.62 -21.09 -5.18
C ASN A 73 -11.91 -22.13 -4.31
N LEU A 74 -11.11 -21.67 -3.33
CA LEU A 74 -10.32 -22.51 -2.44
C LEU A 74 -11.17 -23.09 -1.31
N GLU A 75 -11.09 -24.40 -1.07
CA GLU A 75 -11.86 -25.05 0.01
C GLU A 75 -11.32 -24.70 1.39
N ILE A 76 -10.00 -24.45 1.52
CA ILE A 76 -9.40 -23.99 2.78
C ILE A 76 -9.98 -22.64 3.22
N GLU A 77 -10.12 -21.71 2.29
CA GLU A 77 -10.63 -20.36 2.58
C GLU A 77 -12.12 -20.40 2.95
N LYS A 78 -12.93 -21.18 2.22
CA LYS A 78 -14.34 -21.41 2.60
C LYS A 78 -14.46 -21.99 4.00
N THR A 79 -13.54 -22.88 4.38
CA THR A 79 -13.50 -23.47 5.71
C THR A 79 -13.15 -22.44 6.77
N LEU A 80 -12.19 -21.55 6.51
CA LEU A 80 -11.88 -20.43 7.40
C LEU A 80 -13.12 -19.57 7.67
N MET A 81 -13.83 -19.18 6.62
CA MET A 81 -14.99 -18.29 6.74
C MET A 81 -16.17 -18.89 7.52
N ARG A 82 -16.29 -20.22 7.57
CA ARG A 82 -17.36 -20.91 8.32
C ARG A 82 -16.93 -21.40 9.70
N THR A 83 -15.63 -21.36 10.02
CA THR A 83 -15.11 -21.87 11.29
C THR A 83 -15.55 -20.97 12.44
N PRO A 84 -16.16 -21.53 13.52
CA PRO A 84 -16.54 -20.74 14.68
C PRO A 84 -15.36 -20.00 15.33
N SER A 85 -15.54 -18.72 15.62
CA SER A 85 -14.48 -17.89 16.26
C SER A 85 -13.88 -18.52 17.52
N ARG A 86 -14.68 -19.23 18.33
CA ARG A 86 -14.20 -19.94 19.54
C ARG A 86 -13.08 -20.95 19.24
N GLU A 87 -13.14 -21.63 18.09
CA GLU A 87 -12.15 -22.63 17.67
C GLU A 87 -10.87 -21.94 17.20
N LEU A 88 -10.98 -20.73 16.63
CA LEU A 88 -9.85 -19.90 16.22
C LEU A 88 -9.17 -19.18 17.39
N THR A 89 -9.90 -18.85 18.45
CA THR A 89 -9.38 -18.18 19.65
C THR A 89 -8.86 -19.15 20.70
N SER A 90 -9.24 -20.42 20.64
CA SER A 90 -8.86 -21.46 21.60
C SER A 90 -8.41 -22.73 20.88
N THR A 91 -7.53 -22.55 19.90
CA THR A 91 -7.04 -23.62 19.02
C THR A 91 -6.48 -24.80 19.79
N ASN A 92 -5.74 -24.56 20.87
CA ASN A 92 -5.18 -25.61 21.71
C ASN A 92 -6.26 -26.46 22.39
N ASN A 93 -7.32 -25.82 22.91
CA ASN A 93 -8.47 -26.51 23.48
C ASN A 93 -9.21 -27.33 22.43
N PHE A 94 -9.45 -26.74 21.26
CA PHE A 94 -10.08 -27.43 20.13
C PHE A 94 -9.31 -28.69 19.72
N ILE A 95 -7.99 -28.57 19.50
CA ILE A 95 -7.12 -29.71 19.14
C ILE A 95 -7.16 -30.79 20.23
N GLY A 96 -7.09 -30.38 21.50
CA GLY A 96 -7.15 -31.30 22.63
C GLY A 96 -8.48 -32.03 22.78
N GLU A 97 -9.61 -31.33 22.58
CA GLU A 97 -10.95 -31.90 22.62
C GLU A 97 -11.20 -32.85 21.44
N LEU A 98 -10.72 -32.51 20.24
CA LEU A 98 -10.76 -33.40 19.09
C LEU A 98 -9.96 -34.68 19.34
N PHE A 99 -8.75 -34.57 19.90
CA PHE A 99 -7.96 -35.72 20.30
C PHE A 99 -8.67 -36.58 21.35
N LEU A 100 -9.28 -35.96 22.37
CA LEU A 100 -10.02 -36.67 23.42
C LEU A 100 -11.14 -37.52 22.82
N ALA A 101 -11.95 -36.93 21.94
CA ALA A 101 -13.04 -37.62 21.25
C ALA A 101 -12.55 -38.82 20.43
N GLN A 102 -11.43 -38.66 19.70
CA GLN A 102 -10.83 -39.77 18.94
C GLN A 102 -10.25 -40.86 19.86
N CYS A 103 -9.63 -40.48 20.98
CA CYS A 103 -9.04 -41.43 21.93
C CYS A 103 -10.10 -42.27 22.65
N GLU A 104 -11.26 -41.69 22.96
CA GLU A 104 -12.37 -42.38 23.63
C GLU A 104 -13.20 -43.26 22.68
N ASP A 105 -13.13 -43.04 21.36
CA ASP A 105 -13.85 -43.84 20.37
C ASP A 105 -13.17 -45.20 20.16
N THR A 106 -13.85 -46.25 20.59
CA THR A 106 -13.41 -47.66 20.46
C THR A 106 -13.20 -48.12 19.00
N HIS A 107 -13.71 -47.39 18.01
CA HIS A 107 -13.52 -47.72 16.58
C HIS A 107 -12.26 -47.10 15.98
N VAL A 108 -11.66 -46.11 16.65
CA VAL A 108 -10.42 -45.45 16.20
C VAL A 108 -9.24 -46.31 16.60
N LYS A 109 -8.40 -46.65 15.62
CA LYS A 109 -7.21 -47.47 15.86
C LYS A 109 -6.07 -46.61 16.41
N HIS A 110 -5.16 -47.26 17.15
CA HIS A 110 -3.92 -46.62 17.64
C HIS A 110 -3.12 -45.94 16.51
N GLU A 111 -3.07 -46.56 15.32
CA GLU A 111 -2.39 -45.99 14.15
C GLU A 111 -3.01 -44.66 13.67
N GLU A 112 -4.33 -44.50 13.82
CA GLU A 112 -5.04 -43.26 13.47
C GLU A 112 -4.72 -42.15 14.47
N LEU A 113 -4.68 -42.46 15.78
CA LEU A 113 -4.25 -41.51 16.82
C LEU A 113 -2.78 -41.10 16.63
N LEU A 114 -1.91 -42.06 16.31
CA LEU A 114 -0.51 -41.78 16.01
C LEU A 114 -0.38 -40.88 14.78
N HIS A 115 -1.18 -41.12 13.74
CA HIS A 115 -1.18 -40.29 12.54
C HIS A 115 -1.64 -38.85 12.87
N PHE A 116 -2.72 -38.69 13.63
CA PHE A 116 -3.21 -37.38 14.08
C PHE A 116 -2.13 -36.58 14.81
N LEU A 117 -1.45 -37.19 15.78
CA LEU A 117 -0.38 -36.53 16.54
C LEU A 117 0.80 -36.17 15.65
N LYS A 118 1.20 -37.04 14.72
CA LYS A 118 2.28 -36.76 13.75
C LYS A 118 1.96 -35.60 12.81
N GLN A 119 0.70 -35.38 12.46
CA GLN A 119 0.30 -34.19 11.68
C GLN A 119 0.59 -32.91 12.49
N ILE A 120 0.32 -32.92 13.80
CA ILE A 120 0.61 -31.78 14.69
C ILE A 120 2.12 -31.59 14.81
N GLU A 121 2.88 -32.67 15.03
CA GLU A 121 4.36 -32.63 15.06
C GLU A 121 4.94 -32.00 13.78
N HIS A 122 4.40 -32.38 12.62
CA HIS A 122 4.85 -31.86 11.34
C HIS A 122 4.47 -30.39 11.11
N TYR A 123 3.19 -30.03 11.32
CA TYR A 123 2.69 -28.72 10.89
C TYR A 123 2.82 -27.62 11.95
N VAL A 124 2.80 -27.95 13.23
CA VAL A 124 2.97 -26.98 14.32
C VAL A 124 4.44 -26.83 14.68
N PHE A 125 5.17 -27.94 14.79
CA PHE A 125 6.56 -27.94 15.23
C PHE A 125 7.57 -28.04 14.07
N LYS A 126 7.10 -28.09 12.81
CA LYS A 126 7.92 -28.12 11.60
C LYS A 126 8.92 -29.29 11.54
N PHE A 127 8.59 -30.42 12.17
CA PHE A 127 9.45 -31.61 12.11
C PHE A 127 9.23 -32.38 10.79
N ASP A 128 10.33 -32.67 10.09
CA ASP A 128 10.33 -33.52 8.90
C ASP A 128 10.63 -34.98 9.30
N GLY A 129 9.61 -35.85 9.22
CA GLY A 129 9.80 -37.30 9.40
C GLY A 129 9.66 -37.80 10.84
N SER A 130 10.63 -38.57 11.32
CA SER A 130 10.53 -39.35 12.58
C SER A 130 11.22 -38.75 13.80
N ASN A 131 11.88 -37.60 13.67
CA ASN A 131 12.70 -37.03 14.73
C ASN A 131 12.01 -35.78 15.29
N CYS A 132 11.04 -36.01 16.17
CA CYS A 132 10.52 -34.95 17.04
C CYS A 132 11.58 -34.59 18.10
N GLU A 133 11.52 -33.36 18.63
CA GLU A 133 12.42 -32.90 19.69
C GLU A 133 11.66 -32.53 20.97
N TYR A 134 12.15 -33.01 22.11
CA TYR A 134 11.67 -32.68 23.47
C TYR A 134 10.13 -32.70 23.61
N GLU A 135 9.54 -31.54 23.89
CA GLU A 135 8.11 -31.39 24.17
C GLU A 135 7.24 -31.57 22.92
N GLY A 136 7.80 -31.38 21.73
CA GLY A 136 7.11 -31.61 20.47
C GLY A 136 7.00 -33.09 20.08
N CYS A 137 7.47 -34.03 20.91
CA CYS A 137 7.25 -35.47 20.72
C CYS A 137 5.90 -35.93 21.27
N LEU A 138 4.86 -35.77 20.45
CA LEU A 138 3.47 -36.02 20.83
C LEU A 138 3.06 -37.49 20.67
N SER A 139 3.71 -38.24 19.78
CA SER A 139 3.35 -39.61 19.39
C SER A 139 3.13 -40.58 20.57
N ALA A 140 3.83 -40.38 21.70
CA ALA A 140 3.65 -41.20 22.90
C ALA A 140 2.23 -41.11 23.51
N LEU A 141 1.51 -40.00 23.27
CA LEU A 141 0.16 -39.79 23.76
C LEU A 141 -0.85 -40.78 23.17
N ALA A 142 -0.62 -41.31 21.97
CA ALA A 142 -1.47 -42.34 21.36
C ALA A 142 -1.48 -43.67 22.15
N SER A 143 -0.47 -43.90 23.00
CA SER A 143 -0.34 -45.10 23.84
C SER A 143 -0.84 -44.88 25.26
N ASP A 144 -1.25 -43.66 25.63
CA ASP A 144 -1.76 -43.38 26.96
C ASP A 144 -3.23 -43.79 27.06
N HIS A 145 -3.52 -44.81 27.88
CA HIS A 145 -4.88 -45.30 28.11
C HIS A 145 -5.79 -44.33 28.90
N ASN A 146 -5.23 -43.25 29.47
CA ASN A 146 -6.01 -42.17 30.07
C ASN A 146 -6.14 -41.02 29.08
N CYS A 147 -7.18 -41.08 28.25
CA CYS A 147 -7.46 -40.09 27.21
C CYS A 147 -7.58 -38.66 27.75
N THR A 148 -8.20 -38.47 28.91
CA THR A 148 -8.30 -37.15 29.54
C THR A 148 -6.93 -36.57 29.86
N ARG A 149 -6.05 -37.36 30.51
CA ARG A 149 -4.68 -36.91 30.82
C ARG A 149 -3.88 -36.62 29.54
N ALA A 150 -3.99 -37.49 28.55
CA ALA A 150 -3.30 -37.34 27.28
C ALA A 150 -3.75 -36.08 26.53
N SER A 151 -5.06 -35.82 26.50
CA SER A 151 -5.66 -34.61 25.94
C SER A 151 -5.19 -33.35 26.68
N GLU A 152 -5.24 -33.32 28.01
CA GLU A 152 -4.76 -32.17 28.78
C GLU A 152 -3.27 -31.91 28.55
N LYS A 153 -2.45 -32.98 28.46
CA LYS A 153 -1.05 -32.84 28.09
C LYS A 153 -0.90 -32.23 26.70
N LEU A 154 -1.66 -32.69 25.71
CA LEU A 154 -1.66 -32.14 24.35
C LEU A 154 -2.01 -30.64 24.35
N LYS A 155 -3.08 -30.23 25.06
CA LYS A 155 -3.50 -28.82 25.17
C LYS A 155 -2.40 -27.92 25.73
N THR A 156 -1.67 -28.41 26.73
CA THR A 156 -0.56 -27.65 27.36
C THR A 156 0.72 -27.64 26.53
N THR A 157 0.89 -28.58 25.61
CA THR A 157 2.06 -28.64 24.72
C THR A 157 1.84 -27.83 23.45
N VAL A 158 0.65 -27.90 22.86
CA VAL A 158 0.27 -27.16 21.65
C VAL A 158 -0.15 -25.74 22.05
N VAL A 159 0.78 -24.96 22.59
CA VAL A 159 0.53 -23.55 22.94
C VAL A 159 0.68 -22.72 21.68
N ILE A 160 -0.43 -22.52 20.99
CA ILE A 160 -0.48 -21.64 19.82
C ILE A 160 -1.13 -20.34 20.27
N ASP A 161 -0.30 -19.46 20.82
CA ASP A 161 -0.76 -18.24 21.45
C ASP A 161 -0.97 -17.13 20.41
N PHE A 162 -2.17 -17.08 19.83
CA PHE A 162 -2.64 -15.98 19.00
C PHE A 162 -3.47 -14.98 19.80
N LEU A 163 -3.31 -14.88 21.13
CA LEU A 163 -4.15 -13.97 21.95
C LEU A 163 -4.13 -12.51 21.46
N PHE A 164 -3.13 -12.12 20.66
CA PHE A 164 -3.00 -10.79 20.04
C PHE A 164 -3.49 -10.70 18.59
N LEU A 165 -3.81 -11.82 17.92
CA LEU A 165 -4.19 -11.87 16.51
C LEU A 165 -5.55 -12.52 16.32
N ASN A 166 -6.49 -11.78 15.72
CA ASN A 166 -7.69 -12.37 15.17
C ASN A 166 -7.29 -13.23 13.95
N LEU A 167 -7.19 -14.54 14.14
CA LEU A 167 -6.68 -15.48 13.14
C LEU A 167 -7.48 -15.44 11.82
N SER A 168 -8.81 -15.30 11.90
CA SER A 168 -9.67 -15.18 10.71
C SER A 168 -9.30 -13.95 9.92
N GLU A 169 -9.31 -12.78 10.56
CA GLU A 169 -9.01 -11.49 9.91
C GLU A 169 -7.58 -11.45 9.35
N PHE A 170 -6.63 -12.01 10.10
CA PHE A 170 -5.23 -12.12 9.67
C PHE A 170 -5.12 -12.93 8.36
N TRP A 171 -5.70 -14.14 8.31
CA TRP A 171 -5.61 -14.99 7.13
C TRP A 171 -6.49 -14.52 5.97
N GLU A 172 -7.68 -14.00 6.24
CA GLU A 172 -8.52 -13.33 5.24
C GLU A 172 -7.77 -12.20 4.55
N LYS A 173 -6.99 -11.41 5.31
CA LYS A 173 -6.12 -10.37 4.74
C LYS A 173 -5.05 -10.98 3.84
N LYS A 174 -4.40 -12.08 4.22
CA LYS A 174 -3.37 -12.76 3.39
C LYS A 174 -3.96 -13.32 2.10
N PHE A 175 -5.09 -14.04 2.17
CA PHE A 175 -5.82 -14.54 1.00
C PHE A 175 -6.18 -13.39 0.05
N ARG A 176 -6.73 -12.31 0.60
CA ARG A 176 -7.11 -11.12 -0.17
C ARG A 176 -5.90 -10.45 -0.84
N ILE A 177 -4.79 -10.28 -0.13
CA ILE A 177 -3.55 -9.73 -0.71
C ILE A 177 -3.06 -10.59 -1.88
N ALA A 178 -2.96 -11.91 -1.69
CA ALA A 178 -2.50 -12.81 -2.75
C ALA A 178 -3.40 -12.72 -4.00
N LYS A 179 -4.72 -12.66 -3.80
CA LYS A 179 -5.70 -12.50 -4.89
C LYS A 179 -5.60 -11.17 -5.59
N TYR A 180 -5.45 -10.07 -4.85
CA TYR A 180 -5.19 -8.74 -5.45
C TYR A 180 -3.88 -8.73 -6.25
N GLY A 181 -2.88 -9.45 -5.76
CA GLY A 181 -1.63 -9.74 -6.46
C GLY A 181 -1.86 -10.36 -7.83
N LEU A 182 -2.63 -11.45 -7.85
CA LEU A 182 -2.97 -12.20 -9.05
C LEU A 182 -3.82 -11.40 -10.03
N ASP A 183 -4.83 -10.69 -9.52
CA ASP A 183 -5.70 -9.82 -10.32
C ASP A 183 -4.91 -8.67 -10.97
N GLY A 184 -3.98 -8.06 -10.23
CA GLY A 184 -3.09 -7.01 -10.74
C GLY A 184 -2.19 -7.52 -11.86
N VAL A 185 -1.53 -8.67 -11.67
CA VAL A 185 -0.71 -9.26 -12.73
C VAL A 185 -1.56 -9.65 -13.95
N ASN A 186 -2.73 -10.24 -13.76
CA ASN A 186 -3.61 -10.61 -14.88
C ASN A 186 -4.08 -9.39 -15.67
N ALA A 187 -4.39 -8.27 -15.01
CA ALA A 187 -4.73 -7.02 -15.69
C ALA A 187 -3.61 -6.56 -16.63
N LEU A 188 -2.36 -6.58 -16.16
CA LEU A 188 -1.18 -6.23 -16.96
C LEU A 188 -0.95 -7.20 -18.13
N LEU A 189 -1.15 -8.51 -17.91
CA LEU A 189 -1.01 -9.53 -18.96
C LEU A 189 -2.07 -9.41 -20.06
N ASP A 190 -3.29 -9.01 -19.70
CA ASP A 190 -4.37 -8.69 -20.64
C ASP A 190 -4.14 -7.38 -21.41
N GLY A 191 -3.05 -6.67 -21.11
CA GLY A 191 -2.66 -5.43 -21.77
C GLY A 191 -3.20 -4.17 -21.10
N GLU A 192 -3.87 -4.27 -19.94
CA GLU A 192 -4.36 -3.09 -19.22
C GLU A 192 -3.20 -2.40 -18.49
N SER A 193 -3.01 -1.11 -18.78
CA SER A 193 -2.00 -0.25 -18.16
C SER A 193 -0.54 -0.71 -18.32
N LYS A 194 -0.24 -1.52 -19.35
CA LYS A 194 1.09 -2.09 -19.59
C LYS A 194 2.15 -1.02 -19.88
N GLN A 195 1.79 0.06 -20.57
CA GLN A 195 2.70 1.18 -20.80
C GLN A 195 2.89 2.00 -19.52
N GLY A 196 1.86 2.05 -18.68
CA GLY A 196 1.88 2.62 -17.34
C GLY A 196 3.07 2.16 -16.50
N VAL A 197 3.38 0.87 -16.48
CA VAL A 197 4.56 0.34 -15.75
C VAL A 197 5.85 0.96 -16.26
N SER A 198 6.07 0.97 -17.58
CA SER A 198 7.27 1.57 -18.16
C SER A 198 7.37 3.07 -17.88
N LYS A 199 6.24 3.78 -17.86
CA LYS A 199 6.19 5.21 -17.53
C LYS A 199 6.54 5.48 -16.08
N VAL A 200 6.04 4.67 -15.14
CA VAL A 200 6.40 4.75 -13.71
C VAL A 200 7.89 4.47 -13.51
N ASN A 201 8.43 3.41 -14.13
CA ASN A 201 9.86 3.12 -14.04
C ASN A 201 10.71 4.29 -14.58
N HIS A 202 10.35 4.84 -15.74
CA HIS A 202 11.06 6.00 -16.29
C HIS A 202 10.98 7.25 -15.41
N LEU A 203 9.84 7.46 -14.73
CA LEU A 203 9.65 8.55 -13.80
C LEU A 203 10.58 8.43 -12.58
N ILE A 204 10.70 7.24 -12.02
CA ILE A 204 11.62 6.95 -10.90
C ILE A 204 13.07 7.21 -11.33
N GLU A 205 13.49 6.74 -12.51
CA GLU A 205 14.83 7.01 -13.04
C GLU A 205 15.13 8.52 -13.19
N ARG A 206 14.14 9.31 -13.61
CA ARG A 206 14.27 10.78 -13.69
C ARG A 206 14.43 11.41 -12.31
N MET A 207 13.64 10.96 -11.33
CA MET A 207 13.72 11.45 -9.94
C MET A 207 15.05 11.11 -9.28
N GLN A 208 15.55 9.87 -9.46
CA GLN A 208 16.87 9.47 -8.96
C GLN A 208 17.97 10.37 -9.52
N LYS A 209 17.96 10.64 -10.84
CA LYS A 209 18.95 11.54 -11.46
C LYS A 209 18.87 12.96 -10.88
N LYS A 210 17.66 13.48 -10.67
CA LYS A 210 17.45 14.79 -10.08
C LYS A 210 18.01 14.85 -8.64
N LEU A 211 17.66 13.86 -7.84
CA LEU A 211 18.12 13.73 -6.46
C LEU A 211 19.64 13.61 -6.37
N ILE A 212 20.28 12.77 -7.20
CA ILE A 212 21.74 12.65 -7.27
C ILE A 212 22.38 13.99 -7.63
N SER A 213 21.78 14.77 -8.54
CA SER A 213 22.25 16.13 -8.85
C SER A 213 22.23 17.03 -7.62
N TRP A 214 21.19 16.96 -6.80
CA TRP A 214 21.11 17.76 -5.56
C TRP A 214 22.15 17.32 -4.53
N VAL A 215 22.36 16.01 -4.37
CA VAL A 215 23.38 15.47 -3.45
C VAL A 215 24.78 15.92 -3.86
N ASN A 216 25.10 15.90 -5.16
CA ASN A 216 26.38 16.37 -5.70
C ASN A 216 26.64 17.89 -5.51
N GLU A 217 25.61 18.67 -5.18
CA GLU A 217 25.70 20.10 -4.89
C GLU A 217 25.62 20.39 -3.39
N THR A 218 25.46 19.34 -2.57
CA THR A 218 25.25 19.45 -1.13
C THR A 218 26.58 19.46 -0.39
N GLU A 219 27.05 20.65 -0.02
CA GLU A 219 28.36 20.86 0.64
C GLU A 219 28.57 19.98 1.87
N TRP A 220 27.57 19.82 2.75
CA TRP A 220 27.75 19.03 3.98
C TRP A 220 27.88 17.53 3.68
N ALA A 221 27.14 17.01 2.70
CA ALA A 221 27.19 15.60 2.35
C ALA A 221 28.59 15.25 1.83
N ILE A 222 29.12 16.09 0.93
CA ILE A 222 30.47 15.98 0.37
C ILE A 222 31.54 16.14 1.46
N ASN A 223 31.44 17.19 2.28
CA ASN A 223 32.46 17.49 3.30
C ASN A 223 32.51 16.44 4.42
N ASN A 224 31.42 15.70 4.65
CA ASN A 224 31.37 14.61 5.64
C ASN A 224 31.54 13.21 5.01
N GLY A 225 31.68 13.09 3.69
CA GLY A 225 31.78 11.80 2.98
C GLY A 225 30.51 10.95 3.04
N ALA A 226 29.34 11.59 3.16
CA ALA A 226 28.03 10.94 3.18
C ALA A 226 27.39 10.87 1.78
N ASP A 227 27.87 11.67 0.83
CA ASP A 227 27.39 11.76 -0.54
C ASP A 227 27.41 10.43 -1.29
N GLU A 228 28.52 9.69 -1.24
CA GLU A 228 28.63 8.38 -1.92
C GLU A 228 27.57 7.38 -1.43
N ALA A 229 27.37 7.29 -0.12
CA ALA A 229 26.39 6.39 0.48
C ALA A 229 24.94 6.78 0.11
N ILE A 230 24.61 8.08 0.16
CA ILE A 230 23.28 8.57 -0.26
C ILE A 230 23.02 8.24 -1.74
N ILE A 231 24.04 8.41 -2.59
CA ILE A 231 23.95 8.10 -4.02
C ILE A 231 23.77 6.59 -4.24
N GLU A 232 24.53 5.74 -3.54
CA GLU A 232 24.39 4.29 -3.65
C GLU A 232 23.01 3.79 -3.22
N GLU A 233 22.48 4.26 -2.09
CA GLU A 233 21.11 3.94 -1.65
C GLU A 233 20.08 4.40 -2.68
N THR A 234 20.23 5.63 -3.19
CA THR A 234 19.34 6.16 -4.24
C THR A 234 19.36 5.30 -5.50
N LEU A 235 20.54 4.85 -5.95
CA LEU A 235 20.71 4.05 -7.18
C LEU A 235 20.21 2.60 -7.04
N GLN A 236 20.18 2.05 -5.82
CA GLN A 236 19.65 0.70 -5.58
C GLN A 236 18.14 0.65 -5.81
N VAL A 237 17.42 1.72 -5.49
CA VAL A 237 15.96 1.80 -5.59
C VAL A 237 15.52 1.54 -7.04
N HIS A 238 14.53 0.68 -7.23
CA HIS A 238 13.96 0.43 -8.55
C HIS A 238 12.50 0.03 -8.46
N HIS A 239 11.76 0.29 -9.54
CA HIS A 239 10.46 -0.33 -9.72
C HIS A 239 10.64 -1.81 -10.02
N TYR A 240 10.00 -2.68 -9.25
CA TYR A 240 10.05 -4.12 -9.52
C TYR A 240 9.03 -4.46 -10.61
N ASP A 241 9.49 -4.95 -11.76
CA ASP A 241 8.70 -5.17 -12.98
C ASP A 241 8.52 -6.67 -13.36
N ASN A 242 8.95 -7.61 -12.50
CA ASN A 242 8.89 -9.04 -12.80
C ASN A 242 7.53 -9.67 -12.44
N TYR A 243 6.55 -9.48 -13.31
CA TYR A 243 5.18 -9.99 -13.13
C TYR A 243 5.11 -11.51 -12.98
N ALA A 244 5.96 -12.24 -13.71
CA ALA A 244 5.95 -13.71 -13.69
C ALA A 244 6.37 -14.26 -12.33
N ASP A 245 7.36 -13.63 -11.68
CA ASP A 245 7.75 -14.00 -10.32
C ASP A 245 6.66 -13.69 -9.30
N SER A 246 6.04 -12.50 -9.38
CA SER A 246 4.94 -12.10 -8.50
C SER A 246 3.73 -13.04 -8.62
N MET A 247 3.31 -13.35 -9.86
CA MET A 247 2.24 -14.32 -10.12
C MET A 247 2.58 -15.70 -9.56
N ARG A 248 3.80 -16.19 -9.80
CA ARG A 248 4.26 -17.48 -9.31
C ARG A 248 4.21 -17.55 -7.78
N LYS A 249 4.73 -16.54 -7.08
CA LYS A 249 4.74 -16.50 -5.61
C LYS A 249 3.33 -16.53 -5.03
N ASN A 250 2.43 -15.69 -5.56
CA ASN A 250 1.04 -15.66 -5.09
C ASN A 250 0.27 -16.95 -5.41
N LEU A 251 0.47 -17.55 -6.59
CA LEU A 251 -0.07 -18.88 -6.90
C LEU A 251 0.50 -19.94 -5.95
N GLN A 252 1.82 -19.96 -5.74
CA GLN A 252 2.46 -20.94 -4.87
C GLN A 252 1.94 -20.83 -3.44
N PHE A 253 1.80 -19.61 -2.91
CA PHE A 253 1.22 -19.35 -1.60
C PHE A 253 -0.19 -19.97 -1.46
N LEU A 254 -1.10 -19.62 -2.37
CA LEU A 254 -2.49 -20.08 -2.31
C LEU A 254 -2.64 -21.58 -2.59
N MET A 255 -1.94 -22.08 -3.61
CA MET A 255 -2.03 -23.49 -4.01
C MET A 255 -1.37 -24.42 -2.99
N LYS A 256 -0.29 -23.98 -2.31
CA LYS A 256 0.33 -24.79 -1.26
C LYS A 256 -0.60 -24.97 -0.06
N LEU A 257 -1.24 -23.89 0.38
CA LEU A 257 -2.26 -23.91 1.43
C LEU A 257 -3.40 -24.88 1.08
N GLU A 258 -3.96 -24.76 -0.12
CA GLU A 258 -5.04 -25.64 -0.58
C GLU A 258 -4.57 -27.10 -0.70
N GLN A 259 -3.37 -27.35 -1.22
CA GLN A 259 -2.82 -28.70 -1.36
C GLN A 259 -2.60 -29.37 0.00
N ASP A 260 -2.04 -28.65 0.98
CA ASP A 260 -1.83 -29.18 2.33
C ASP A 260 -3.18 -29.48 3.00
N TYR A 261 -4.15 -28.58 2.83
CA TYR A 261 -5.50 -28.76 3.36
C TYR A 261 -6.18 -30.00 2.78
N LEU A 262 -6.21 -30.12 1.44
CA LEU A 262 -6.82 -31.26 0.76
C LEU A 262 -6.07 -32.58 1.04
N LYS A 263 -4.75 -32.52 1.23
CA LYS A 263 -3.92 -33.67 1.64
C LYS A 263 -4.33 -34.14 3.03
N CYS A 264 -4.41 -33.22 4.01
CA CYS A 264 -4.85 -33.53 5.36
C CYS A 264 -6.27 -34.10 5.38
N LEU A 265 -7.21 -33.53 4.61
CA LEU A 265 -8.58 -34.03 4.52
C LEU A 265 -8.70 -35.44 3.92
N ARG A 266 -7.79 -35.82 3.03
CA ARG A 266 -7.76 -37.17 2.46
C ARG A 266 -7.25 -38.18 3.49
N ASP A 267 -6.31 -37.76 4.33
CA ASP A 267 -5.64 -38.61 5.31
C ASP A 267 -6.44 -38.65 6.65
N THR A 268 -7.50 -37.83 6.77
CA THR A 268 -8.44 -37.77 7.91
C THR A 268 -9.88 -38.05 7.47
N LYS A 269 -10.84 -38.15 8.41
CA LYS A 269 -12.26 -38.28 8.07
C LYS A 269 -12.80 -36.92 7.59
N ARG A 270 -13.67 -36.92 6.57
CA ARG A 270 -14.37 -35.69 6.12
C ARG A 270 -15.55 -35.36 7.03
N GLU A 271 -15.22 -34.94 8.24
CA GLU A 271 -16.17 -34.44 9.25
C GLU A 271 -15.80 -32.99 9.60
N HIS A 272 -16.77 -32.22 10.11
CA HIS A 272 -16.60 -30.79 10.35
C HIS A 272 -15.36 -30.45 11.19
N ASP A 273 -15.14 -31.17 12.29
CA ASP A 273 -14.00 -30.91 13.18
C ASP A 273 -12.66 -31.22 12.50
N PHE A 274 -12.61 -32.23 11.63
CA PHE A 274 -11.40 -32.51 10.85
C PHE A 274 -11.17 -31.50 9.72
N GLU A 275 -12.23 -30.90 9.17
CA GLU A 275 -12.10 -29.75 8.27
C GLU A 275 -11.43 -28.56 8.98
N THR A 276 -11.91 -28.20 10.18
CA THR A 276 -11.29 -27.14 10.99
C THR A 276 -9.84 -27.49 11.34
N PHE A 277 -9.58 -28.72 11.80
CA PHE A 277 -8.23 -29.18 12.12
C PHE A 277 -7.27 -29.05 10.93
N CYS A 278 -7.67 -29.58 9.77
CA CYS A 278 -6.81 -29.57 8.59
C CYS A 278 -6.54 -28.15 8.07
N MET A 279 -7.52 -27.25 8.18
CA MET A 279 -7.35 -25.84 7.86
C MET A 279 -6.30 -25.20 8.79
N LEU A 280 -6.45 -25.40 10.12
CA LEU A 280 -5.51 -24.87 11.11
C LEU A 280 -4.09 -25.38 10.89
N MET A 281 -3.93 -26.69 10.64
CA MET A 281 -2.62 -27.28 10.36
C MET A 281 -1.96 -26.66 9.12
N SER A 282 -2.73 -26.49 8.04
CA SER A 282 -2.23 -25.89 6.79
C SER A 282 -1.81 -24.43 6.96
N ILE A 283 -2.59 -23.69 7.76
CA ILE A 283 -2.29 -22.32 8.18
C ILE A 283 -1.00 -22.26 9.01
N PHE A 284 -0.83 -23.14 10.00
CA PHE A 284 0.38 -23.15 10.85
C PHE A 284 1.63 -23.52 10.06
N ALA A 285 1.51 -24.46 9.15
CA ALA A 285 2.57 -24.83 8.22
C ALA A 285 3.05 -23.64 7.37
N SER A 286 2.13 -22.71 7.07
CA SER A 286 2.36 -21.58 6.17
C SER A 286 2.50 -20.24 6.90
N PHE A 287 2.60 -20.23 8.23
CA PHE A 287 2.50 -19.00 9.01
C PHE A 287 3.58 -17.96 8.70
N GLU A 288 4.78 -18.41 8.33
CA GLU A 288 5.90 -17.55 7.93
C GLU A 288 5.88 -17.19 6.44
N ASN A 289 4.97 -17.78 5.66
CA ASN A 289 4.88 -17.49 4.24
C ASN A 289 4.08 -16.20 4.00
N GLU A 290 4.61 -15.33 3.15
CA GLU A 290 4.00 -14.06 2.81
C GLU A 290 3.57 -14.03 1.34
N PRO A 291 2.36 -13.51 1.03
CA PRO A 291 2.00 -13.22 -0.35
C PRO A 291 2.86 -12.06 -0.90
N ASP A 292 3.05 -12.05 -2.22
CA ASP A 292 3.80 -11.01 -2.91
C ASP A 292 2.94 -9.77 -3.12
N LEU A 293 3.44 -8.60 -2.70
CA LEU A 293 2.72 -7.33 -2.70
C LEU A 293 3.26 -6.36 -3.76
N THR A 294 3.74 -6.86 -4.89
CA THR A 294 4.39 -6.00 -5.88
C THR A 294 3.42 -5.36 -6.90
N PHE A 295 2.52 -6.17 -7.45
CA PHE A 295 1.49 -5.73 -8.39
C PHE A 295 0.12 -5.99 -7.78
N PHE A 296 -0.55 -4.96 -7.29
CA PHE A 296 -1.82 -5.12 -6.58
C PHE A 296 -2.87 -4.13 -7.10
N THR A 297 -4.14 -4.39 -6.79
CA THR A 297 -5.25 -3.60 -7.35
C THR A 297 -5.80 -2.54 -6.41
N PHE A 298 -5.55 -2.61 -5.10
CA PHE A 298 -6.03 -1.58 -4.17
C PHE A 298 -5.14 -0.33 -4.22
N TYR A 299 -5.69 0.84 -3.89
CA TYR A 299 -4.97 2.11 -3.99
C TYR A 299 -3.88 2.20 -2.92
N ASN A 300 -2.65 1.91 -3.32
CA ASN A 300 -1.46 2.12 -2.51
C ASN A 300 -0.18 2.10 -3.35
N ALA A 301 0.91 2.54 -2.74
CA ALA A 301 2.27 2.31 -3.17
C ALA A 301 3.12 1.95 -1.94
N PHE A 302 4.27 1.34 -2.16
CA PHE A 302 5.15 0.92 -1.06
C PHE A 302 6.61 1.02 -1.46
N ASN A 303 7.43 1.50 -0.52
CA ASN A 303 8.86 1.27 -0.49
C ASN A 303 9.19 0.08 0.42
N ALA A 304 9.67 -1.00 -0.19
CA ALA A 304 10.30 -2.13 0.48
C ALA A 304 11.75 -2.23 -0.01
N HIS A 305 12.55 -1.21 0.35
CA HIS A 305 13.88 -0.97 -0.20
C HIS A 305 14.66 -2.27 -0.45
N PRO A 306 15.23 -2.45 -1.67
CA PRO A 306 15.33 -1.46 -2.76
C PRO A 306 14.12 -1.43 -3.70
N LYS A 307 13.01 -2.11 -3.38
CA LYS A 307 11.90 -2.30 -4.34
C LYS A 307 10.77 -1.32 -4.07
N LEU A 308 10.39 -0.58 -5.11
CA LEU A 308 9.14 0.18 -5.12
C LEU A 308 8.04 -0.64 -5.78
N SER A 309 6.86 -0.63 -5.17
CA SER A 309 5.68 -1.34 -5.64
C SER A 309 4.51 -0.37 -5.79
N PHE A 310 3.77 -0.45 -6.90
CA PHE A 310 2.66 0.43 -7.19
C PHE A 310 1.42 -0.36 -7.58
N SER A 311 0.27 0.18 -7.20
CA SER A 311 -1.02 -0.36 -7.60
C SER A 311 -1.31 -0.20 -9.10
N GLN A 312 -2.25 -1.01 -9.59
CA GLN A 312 -2.77 -0.93 -10.95
C GLN A 312 -3.29 0.48 -11.30
N LEU A 313 -3.84 1.23 -10.33
CA LEU A 313 -4.35 2.57 -10.59
C LEU A 313 -3.22 3.52 -10.99
N PHE A 314 -2.06 3.43 -10.34
CA PHE A 314 -0.94 4.32 -10.66
C PHE A 314 -0.37 4.02 -12.05
N TYR A 315 -0.35 2.76 -12.47
CA TYR A 315 0.00 2.43 -13.86
C TYR A 315 -1.04 2.99 -14.83
N ASP A 316 -2.34 2.83 -14.53
CA ASP A 316 -3.40 3.37 -15.38
C ASP A 316 -3.32 4.90 -15.49
N MET A 317 -3.15 5.59 -14.37
CA MET A 317 -2.98 7.04 -14.32
C MET A 317 -1.74 7.50 -15.09
N ALA A 318 -0.60 6.83 -14.93
CA ALA A 318 0.60 7.13 -15.70
C ALA A 318 0.36 6.95 -17.21
N GLU A 319 -0.44 5.96 -17.60
CA GLU A 319 -0.76 5.70 -18.99
C GLU A 319 -1.75 6.72 -19.58
N ASN A 320 -2.82 7.04 -18.85
CA ASN A 320 -4.05 7.63 -19.39
C ASN A 320 -4.32 9.09 -18.99
N VAL A 321 -3.64 9.62 -17.96
CA VAL A 321 -3.72 11.07 -17.67
C VAL A 321 -3.11 11.83 -18.84
N GLY A 322 -3.89 12.72 -19.45
CA GLY A 322 -3.60 13.25 -20.78
C GLY A 322 -2.39 14.17 -20.85
N GLU A 323 -2.09 14.88 -19.76
CA GLU A 323 -0.99 15.84 -19.68
C GLU A 323 0.04 15.43 -18.64
N SER A 324 1.32 15.62 -19.01
CA SER A 324 2.45 15.28 -18.14
C SER A 324 2.44 16.06 -16.83
N ALA A 325 1.99 17.32 -16.83
CA ALA A 325 1.79 18.09 -15.60
C ALA A 325 0.85 17.40 -14.61
N GLY A 326 -0.23 16.77 -15.11
CA GLY A 326 -1.15 15.99 -14.28
C GLY A 326 -0.52 14.69 -13.79
N VAL A 327 0.27 14.01 -14.63
CA VAL A 327 1.01 12.79 -14.25
C VAL A 327 2.04 13.11 -13.15
N LEU A 328 2.83 14.17 -13.31
CA LEU A 328 3.85 14.59 -12.35
C LEU A 328 3.23 15.03 -11.02
N GLY A 329 2.12 15.78 -11.05
CA GLY A 329 1.41 16.18 -9.85
C GLY A 329 0.75 15.02 -9.09
N SER A 330 0.37 13.95 -9.80
CA SER A 330 -0.30 12.78 -9.22
C SER A 330 0.67 11.61 -8.98
N VAL A 331 0.92 10.80 -10.01
CA VAL A 331 1.81 9.64 -9.96
C VAL A 331 3.24 10.05 -9.63
N GLY A 332 3.70 11.21 -10.11
CA GLY A 332 5.03 11.71 -9.80
C GLY A 332 5.21 12.06 -8.33
N PHE A 333 4.24 12.74 -7.73
CA PHE A 333 4.24 13.00 -6.29
C PHE A 333 4.33 11.69 -5.48
N ILE A 334 3.49 10.69 -5.79
CA ILE A 334 3.51 9.39 -5.11
C ILE A 334 4.82 8.64 -5.33
N ALA A 335 5.33 8.57 -6.57
CA ALA A 335 6.60 7.91 -6.86
C ALA A 335 7.78 8.58 -6.15
N GLY A 336 7.76 9.91 -6.07
CA GLY A 336 8.75 10.68 -5.32
C GLY A 336 8.64 10.42 -3.82
N HIS A 337 7.43 10.35 -3.28
CA HIS A 337 7.18 10.00 -1.88
C HIS A 337 7.75 8.61 -1.55
N GLU A 338 7.43 7.60 -2.34
CA GLU A 338 7.96 6.25 -2.12
C GLU A 338 9.48 6.21 -2.24
N LEU A 339 10.08 6.86 -3.25
CA LEU A 339 11.54 6.96 -3.37
C LEU A 339 12.17 7.61 -2.13
N SER A 340 11.49 8.60 -1.53
CA SER A 340 11.99 9.37 -0.40
C SER A 340 12.14 8.55 0.89
N HIS A 341 11.33 7.50 1.08
CA HIS A 341 11.47 6.60 2.23
C HIS A 341 12.81 5.87 2.30
N THR A 342 13.58 5.81 1.21
CA THR A 342 14.95 5.30 1.24
C THR A 342 15.93 6.25 1.96
N LEU A 343 15.58 7.52 2.11
CA LEU A 343 16.47 8.57 2.59
C LEU A 343 15.94 9.28 3.84
N ILE A 344 14.63 9.27 4.02
CA ILE A 344 13.93 9.87 5.16
C ILE A 344 13.26 8.75 5.95
N GLU A 345 13.75 8.54 7.15
CA GLU A 345 13.33 7.43 8.01
C GLU A 345 12.75 7.96 9.32
N ASN A 346 11.99 7.10 9.99
CA ASN A 346 11.56 7.37 11.35
C ASN A 346 12.79 7.53 12.26
N ALA A 347 12.95 8.72 12.83
CA ALA A 347 14.08 9.03 13.70
C ALA A 347 14.23 8.09 14.91
N ASN A 348 13.15 7.42 15.33
CA ASN A 348 13.16 6.47 16.45
C ASN A 348 13.48 5.02 16.03
N ALA A 349 13.47 4.71 14.73
CA ALA A 349 13.66 3.37 14.21
C ALA A 349 14.28 3.38 12.81
N PRO A 350 15.53 3.91 12.66
CA PRO A 350 16.22 3.91 11.37
C PRO A 350 16.54 2.48 10.93
N GLN A 351 16.37 2.20 9.64
CA GLN A 351 16.57 0.88 9.01
C GLN A 351 17.69 0.90 7.96
N LEU A 352 17.86 2.03 7.27
CA LEU A 352 18.85 2.26 6.22
C LEU A 352 19.89 3.28 6.71
N ILE A 353 20.12 4.31 5.91
CA ILE A 353 21.11 5.34 6.14
C ILE A 353 20.40 6.67 6.40
N PRO A 354 20.12 7.02 7.66
CA PRO A 354 19.53 8.31 7.97
C PRO A 354 20.65 9.34 7.85
N TYR A 355 20.75 10.03 6.72
CA TYR A 355 21.57 11.24 6.60
C TYR A 355 20.68 12.47 6.49
N PHE A 356 19.70 12.54 7.39
CA PHE A 356 18.71 13.61 7.46
C PHE A 356 18.93 14.49 8.70
N SER A 357 19.05 15.80 8.53
CA SER A 357 19.48 16.69 9.62
C SER A 357 18.33 17.06 10.57
N ASN A 358 18.65 17.35 11.84
CA ASN A 358 17.67 17.84 12.82
C ASN A 358 16.99 19.12 12.36
N GLU A 359 17.73 20.01 11.68
CA GLU A 359 17.19 21.26 11.14
C GLU A 359 16.14 20.97 10.06
N SER A 360 16.41 20.03 9.16
CA SER A 360 15.44 19.58 8.16
C SER A 360 14.22 18.91 8.81
N MET A 361 14.43 18.03 9.80
CA MET A 361 13.35 17.41 10.57
C MET A 361 12.45 18.46 11.22
N GLN A 362 13.05 19.42 11.93
CA GLN A 362 12.32 20.48 12.62
C GLN A 362 11.60 21.40 11.64
N CYS A 363 12.21 21.76 10.51
CA CYS A 363 11.55 22.54 9.48
C CYS A 363 10.26 21.87 9.01
N ILE A 364 10.36 20.58 8.63
CA ILE A 364 9.24 19.81 8.10
C ILE A 364 8.16 19.63 9.18
N GLN A 365 8.52 19.15 10.37
CA GLN A 365 7.54 18.94 11.45
C GLN A 365 6.87 20.24 11.89
N ASN A 366 7.61 21.36 11.94
CA ASN A 366 7.01 22.66 12.26
C ASN A 366 6.06 23.14 11.16
N GLN A 367 6.39 22.92 9.88
CA GLN A 367 5.49 23.26 8.76
C GLN A 367 4.20 22.44 8.83
N TYR A 368 4.29 21.14 9.12
CA TYR A 368 3.11 20.28 9.30
C TYR A 368 2.30 20.67 10.54
N GLN A 369 2.94 21.01 11.65
CA GLN A 369 2.25 21.47 12.85
C GLN A 369 1.52 22.80 12.60
N LYS A 370 2.16 23.78 11.95
CA LYS A 370 1.52 25.05 11.56
C LYS A 370 0.35 24.80 10.61
N THR A 371 0.53 23.94 9.62
CA THR A 371 -0.56 23.55 8.71
C THR A 371 -1.71 22.91 9.47
N CYS A 372 -1.43 22.03 10.44
CA CYS A 372 -2.45 21.47 11.32
C CYS A 372 -3.18 22.58 12.11
N ASP A 373 -2.48 23.54 12.71
CA ASP A 373 -3.08 24.62 13.49
C ASP A 373 -4.06 25.48 12.67
N HIS A 374 -3.78 25.69 11.37
CA HIS A 374 -4.62 26.47 10.46
C HIS A 374 -5.74 25.66 9.79
N PHE A 375 -5.52 24.37 9.53
CA PHE A 375 -6.40 23.55 8.67
C PHE A 375 -7.00 22.33 9.38
N VAL A 376 -6.87 22.21 10.69
CA VAL A 376 -7.49 21.14 11.47
C VAL A 376 -8.99 21.06 11.24
N GLU A 377 -9.50 19.83 11.11
CA GLU A 377 -10.93 19.56 10.99
C GLU A 377 -11.46 18.87 12.24
N GLU A 378 -11.05 17.63 12.50
CA GLU A 378 -11.36 16.93 13.77
C GLU A 378 -10.15 16.85 14.70
N SER A 379 -9.02 16.36 14.20
CA SER A 379 -7.77 16.27 14.95
C SER A 379 -6.58 16.10 14.01
N CYS A 380 -5.44 16.67 14.40
CA CYS A 380 -4.14 16.47 13.75
C CYS A 380 -3.02 16.81 14.75
N GLY A 381 -1.79 16.53 14.36
CA GLY A 381 -0.58 16.93 15.06
C GLY A 381 0.64 16.58 14.23
N SER A 382 1.80 17.00 14.71
CA SER A 382 3.09 16.64 14.13
C SER A 382 3.99 16.09 15.23
N ALA A 383 4.45 14.86 15.07
CA ALA A 383 5.35 14.19 16.00
C ALA A 383 6.56 13.59 15.26
N ASP A 384 7.67 13.40 15.98
CA ASP A 384 8.93 12.90 15.41
C ASP A 384 8.78 11.57 14.67
N ASN A 385 7.85 10.70 15.11
CA ASN A 385 7.58 9.42 14.47
C ASN A 385 6.76 9.52 13.16
N GLN A 386 6.39 10.73 12.73
CA GLN A 386 5.71 10.99 11.45
C GLN A 386 6.67 11.61 10.42
N ILE A 387 7.97 11.70 10.73
CA ILE A 387 8.95 12.35 9.86
C ILE A 387 9.26 11.56 8.60
N ASP A 388 9.16 10.24 8.68
CA ASP A 388 9.17 9.36 7.51
C ASP A 388 8.11 9.79 6.49
N GLU A 389 6.86 9.96 6.92
CA GLU A 389 5.75 10.29 6.03
C GLU A 389 5.76 11.77 5.61
N ASN A 390 5.86 12.68 6.58
CA ASN A 390 5.80 14.12 6.32
C ASN A 390 7.02 14.59 5.48
N GLY A 391 8.18 13.98 5.72
CA GLY A 391 9.38 14.25 4.95
C GLY A 391 9.35 13.65 3.55
N SER A 392 8.85 12.41 3.40
CA SER A 392 8.66 11.78 2.10
C SER A 392 7.67 12.54 1.22
N ASP A 393 6.59 13.06 1.81
CA ASP A 393 5.66 13.97 1.14
C ASP A 393 6.34 15.22 0.58
N MET A 394 7.17 15.88 1.40
CA MET A 394 7.85 17.10 1.00
C MET A 394 8.88 16.85 -0.11
N LEU A 395 9.72 15.82 0.05
CA LEU A 395 10.73 15.48 -0.94
C LEU A 395 10.10 14.98 -2.24
N GLY A 396 9.05 14.16 -2.12
CA GLY A 396 8.30 13.65 -3.26
C GLY A 396 7.69 14.77 -4.10
N LEU A 397 7.06 15.77 -3.48
CA LEU A 397 6.54 16.92 -4.20
C LEU A 397 7.66 17.75 -4.82
N GLN A 398 8.75 18.03 -4.09
CA GLN A 398 9.86 18.84 -4.61
C GLN A 398 10.52 18.19 -5.83
N LEU A 399 10.73 16.86 -5.82
CA LEU A 399 11.24 16.12 -6.96
C LEU A 399 10.27 16.19 -8.14
N ALA A 400 8.98 15.92 -7.92
CA ALA A 400 7.97 15.95 -8.95
C ALA A 400 7.82 17.35 -9.57
N TYR A 401 7.79 18.40 -8.75
CA TYR A 401 7.68 19.78 -9.21
C TYR A 401 8.92 20.22 -9.98
N SER A 402 10.12 19.80 -9.56
CA SER A 402 11.35 20.13 -10.30
C SER A 402 11.37 19.50 -11.69
N LEU A 403 10.90 18.25 -11.83
CA LEU A 403 10.73 17.63 -13.15
C LEU A 403 9.66 18.34 -13.99
N PHE A 404 8.60 18.84 -13.35
CA PHE A 404 7.58 19.65 -14.02
C PHE A 404 8.15 20.97 -14.54
N GLU A 405 8.93 21.69 -13.74
CA GLU A 405 9.59 22.93 -14.16
C GLU A 405 10.53 22.72 -15.35
N GLU A 406 11.30 21.63 -15.34
CA GLU A 406 12.19 21.26 -16.46
C GLU A 406 11.40 20.99 -17.74
N GLU A 407 10.28 20.26 -17.64
CA GLU A 407 9.50 19.83 -18.80
C GLU A 407 8.61 20.93 -19.41
N TYR A 408 8.11 21.83 -18.55
CA TYR A 408 7.22 22.92 -18.91
C TYR A 408 7.93 24.29 -18.92
N GLN A 409 9.26 24.33 -18.96
CA GLN A 409 10.00 25.59 -19.01
C GLN A 409 9.49 26.51 -20.14
N GLY A 410 9.03 27.70 -19.77
CA GLY A 410 8.46 28.68 -20.71
C GLY A 410 7.02 28.41 -21.17
N ARG A 411 6.36 27.39 -20.61
CA ARG A 411 5.00 26.95 -20.95
C ARG A 411 4.14 26.58 -19.72
N MET A 412 4.57 26.93 -18.52
CA MET A 412 3.88 26.60 -17.26
C MET A 412 2.50 27.28 -17.16
N ASP A 413 2.36 28.47 -17.75
CA ASP A 413 1.14 29.27 -17.81
C ASP A 413 0.27 28.95 -19.02
N GLU A 414 0.64 27.97 -19.86
CA GLU A 414 -0.21 27.51 -20.96
C GLU A 414 -1.52 26.94 -20.40
N GLU A 415 -2.63 27.31 -21.05
CA GLU A 415 -3.98 26.86 -20.70
C GLU A 415 -4.15 25.37 -21.05
N TYR A 416 -4.44 24.55 -20.03
CA TYR A 416 -4.80 23.15 -20.17
C TYR A 416 -6.28 22.98 -20.53
N ILE A 417 -7.17 23.47 -19.65
CA ILE A 417 -8.61 23.36 -19.84
C ILE A 417 -9.31 24.66 -19.45
N ARG A 418 -10.49 24.87 -20.03
CA ARG A 418 -11.46 25.85 -19.56
C ARG A 418 -12.61 25.12 -18.89
N ILE A 419 -12.84 25.45 -17.63
CA ILE A 419 -13.98 24.97 -16.85
C ILE A 419 -15.07 26.03 -16.93
N GLN A 420 -16.28 25.61 -17.31
CA GLN A 420 -17.44 26.49 -17.37
C GLN A 420 -18.24 26.36 -16.08
N ASN A 421 -18.38 27.47 -15.35
CA ASN A 421 -19.37 27.59 -14.28
C ASN A 421 -20.55 28.43 -14.75
N LEU A 422 -21.61 28.47 -13.93
CA LEU A 422 -22.90 29.08 -14.25
C LEU A 422 -22.81 30.57 -14.68
N GLU A 423 -21.73 31.28 -14.31
CA GLU A 423 -21.57 32.71 -14.63
C GLU A 423 -20.20 33.10 -15.25
N GLU A 424 -19.13 32.28 -15.13
CA GLU A 424 -17.79 32.62 -15.65
C GLU A 424 -17.00 31.38 -16.15
N TYR A 425 -16.03 31.61 -17.03
CA TYR A 425 -15.06 30.60 -17.47
C TYR A 425 -13.75 30.75 -16.68
N ARG A 426 -13.29 29.64 -16.09
CA ARG A 426 -11.97 29.58 -15.45
C ARG A 426 -11.01 28.78 -16.32
N SER A 427 -9.91 29.41 -16.70
CA SER A 427 -8.78 28.76 -17.36
C SER A 427 -7.89 28.11 -16.30
N ILE A 428 -7.55 26.83 -16.49
CA ILE A 428 -6.59 26.10 -15.66
C ILE A 428 -5.28 26.02 -16.44
N THR A 429 -4.19 26.50 -15.86
CA THR A 429 -2.85 26.41 -16.46
C THR A 429 -2.19 25.06 -16.19
N MET A 430 -1.10 24.74 -16.88
CA MET A 430 -0.29 23.54 -16.59
C MET A 430 0.28 23.55 -15.16
N GLU A 431 0.70 24.71 -14.66
CA GLU A 431 1.17 24.87 -13.27
C GLU A 431 0.05 24.60 -12.26
N GLN A 432 -1.16 25.10 -12.52
CA GLN A 432 -2.32 24.80 -11.67
C GLN A 432 -2.72 23.32 -11.77
N LEU A 433 -2.68 22.72 -12.96
CA LEU A 433 -2.97 21.30 -13.18
C LEU A 433 -2.06 20.42 -12.32
N PHE A 434 -0.77 20.73 -12.21
CA PHE A 434 0.15 20.01 -11.32
C PHE A 434 -0.40 19.97 -9.88
N PHE A 435 -0.67 21.13 -9.28
CA PHE A 435 -1.13 21.20 -7.89
C PHE A 435 -2.51 20.58 -7.68
N TYR A 436 -3.45 20.76 -8.62
CA TYR A 436 -4.74 20.08 -8.55
C TYR A 436 -4.60 18.57 -8.57
N SER A 437 -3.74 18.05 -9.43
CA SER A 437 -3.50 16.60 -9.53
C SER A 437 -2.91 16.04 -8.24
N THR A 438 -2.07 16.81 -7.54
CA THR A 438 -1.56 16.46 -6.20
C THR A 438 -2.67 16.40 -5.16
N ALA A 439 -3.65 17.32 -5.20
CA ALA A 439 -4.79 17.25 -4.28
C ALA A 439 -5.75 16.10 -4.61
N PHE A 440 -6.01 15.85 -5.90
CA PHE A 440 -6.99 14.86 -6.34
C PHE A 440 -6.66 13.43 -5.91
N VAL A 441 -5.37 13.07 -5.82
CA VAL A 441 -4.93 11.77 -5.31
C VAL A 441 -5.18 11.57 -3.81
N ALA A 442 -5.49 12.64 -3.08
CA ALA A 442 -5.78 12.64 -1.64
C ALA A 442 -7.23 13.06 -1.32
N CYS A 443 -8.06 13.31 -2.33
CA CYS A 443 -9.41 13.83 -2.12
C CYS A 443 -10.32 12.83 -1.42
N SER A 444 -10.89 13.28 -0.31
CA SER A 444 -11.98 12.62 0.41
C SER A 444 -13.08 13.62 0.75
N GLY A 445 -14.33 13.26 0.49
CA GLY A 445 -15.49 14.08 0.84
C GLY A 445 -15.86 14.03 2.33
N ARG A 446 -15.04 13.41 3.18
CA ARG A 446 -15.24 13.39 4.64
C ARG A 446 -14.33 14.38 5.35
N SER A 447 -14.76 14.77 6.54
CA SER A 447 -13.89 15.42 7.52
C SER A 447 -12.75 14.49 7.90
N GLN A 448 -11.56 15.04 8.10
CA GLN A 448 -10.31 14.33 8.30
C GLN A 448 -9.87 14.39 9.76
N LYS A 449 -9.17 13.33 10.20
CA LYS A 449 -8.66 13.19 11.57
C LYS A 449 -7.39 12.36 11.61
N GLN A 450 -6.54 12.61 12.61
CA GLN A 450 -5.40 11.75 12.90
C GLN A 450 -5.89 10.36 13.29
N ARG A 451 -5.38 9.33 12.60
CA ARG A 451 -5.68 7.94 12.91
C ARG A 451 -4.67 7.43 13.94
N LEU A 452 -5.17 6.75 14.97
CA LEU A 452 -4.31 6.20 16.02
C LEU A 452 -3.41 5.11 15.44
N GLY A 453 -2.09 5.24 15.64
CA GLY A 453 -1.09 4.30 15.12
C GLY A 453 -0.74 4.47 13.64
N ASP A 454 -1.31 5.47 12.96
CA ASP A 454 -0.97 5.83 11.59
C ASP A 454 0.13 6.90 11.60
N GLY A 455 1.25 6.64 10.91
CA GLY A 455 2.35 7.60 10.77
C GLY A 455 1.95 8.81 9.92
N HIS A 456 0.99 8.64 9.02
CA HIS A 456 0.57 9.71 8.12
C HIS A 456 -0.21 10.80 8.84
N SER A 457 0.10 12.06 8.50
CA SER A 457 -0.77 13.18 8.80
C SER A 457 -2.11 13.06 8.07
N PRO A 458 -3.20 13.71 8.52
CA PRO A 458 -4.48 13.67 7.81
C PRO A 458 -4.38 14.32 6.42
N TRP A 459 -5.15 13.85 5.43
CA TRP A 459 -4.99 14.27 4.03
C TRP A 459 -5.11 15.79 3.80
N ASN A 460 -6.01 16.46 4.52
CA ASN A 460 -6.14 17.93 4.46
C ASN A 460 -4.86 18.64 4.91
N VAL A 461 -4.17 18.10 5.92
CA VAL A 461 -2.89 18.63 6.40
C VAL A 461 -1.78 18.29 5.41
N ARG A 462 -1.67 17.03 4.95
CA ARG A 462 -0.64 16.59 3.99
C ARG A 462 -0.66 17.45 2.73
N VAL A 463 -1.83 17.56 2.07
CA VAL A 463 -1.96 18.33 0.82
C VAL A 463 -1.65 19.80 1.05
N ASN A 464 -2.25 20.43 2.06
CA ASN A 464 -2.00 21.85 2.30
C ASN A 464 -0.55 22.12 2.71
N ALA A 465 0.12 21.20 3.43
CA ALA A 465 1.51 21.36 3.83
C ALA A 465 2.44 21.30 2.62
N ILE A 466 2.29 20.31 1.73
CA ILE A 466 3.19 20.18 0.58
C ILE A 466 2.97 21.30 -0.45
N VAL A 467 1.72 21.72 -0.71
CA VAL A 467 1.49 22.80 -1.68
C VAL A 467 1.82 24.19 -1.14
N GLN A 468 2.24 24.33 0.12
CA GLN A 468 2.97 25.50 0.58
C GLN A 468 4.36 25.53 -0.04
N HIS A 469 4.38 25.73 -1.35
CA HIS A 469 5.53 25.73 -2.23
C HIS A 469 5.56 27.08 -2.96
N PRO A 470 6.73 27.70 -3.21
CA PRO A 470 6.80 28.98 -3.92
C PRO A 470 6.07 28.98 -5.28
N GLY A 471 6.13 27.85 -5.98
CA GLY A 471 5.39 27.61 -7.22
C GLY A 471 3.87 27.72 -7.08
N PHE A 472 3.30 27.21 -5.99
CA PHE A 472 1.85 27.28 -5.75
C PHE A 472 1.39 28.73 -5.56
N LYS A 473 2.10 29.48 -4.71
CA LYS A 473 1.81 30.89 -4.46
C LYS A 473 1.78 31.69 -5.78
N LYS A 474 2.71 31.39 -6.69
CA LYS A 474 2.77 32.00 -8.02
C LYS A 474 1.61 31.53 -8.91
N ALA A 475 1.35 30.23 -8.98
CA ALA A 475 0.34 29.62 -9.85
C ALA A 475 -1.09 30.11 -9.56
N PHE A 476 -1.40 30.38 -8.30
CA PHE A 476 -2.72 30.86 -7.85
C PHE A 476 -2.74 32.35 -7.50
N ASN A 477 -1.61 33.04 -7.65
CA ASN A 477 -1.44 34.46 -7.31
C ASN A 477 -1.91 34.79 -5.87
N CYS A 478 -1.54 33.94 -4.92
CA CYS A 478 -2.02 34.05 -3.55
C CYS A 478 -1.46 35.28 -2.82
N PRO A 479 -2.32 36.11 -2.21
CA PRO A 479 -1.89 37.23 -1.37
C PRO A 479 -1.02 36.76 -0.20
N ALA A 480 -0.09 37.62 0.24
CA ALA A 480 0.81 37.31 1.35
C ALA A 480 0.10 37.06 2.68
N ASN A 481 -1.12 37.57 2.85
CA ASN A 481 -1.97 37.41 4.03
C ASN A 481 -3.06 36.34 3.85
N SER A 482 -2.99 35.53 2.80
CA SER A 482 -3.90 34.39 2.63
C SER A 482 -3.48 33.25 3.56
N THR A 483 -4.44 32.45 4.03
CA THR A 483 -4.15 31.41 5.03
C THR A 483 -3.12 30.39 4.52
N MET A 484 -3.19 30.00 3.23
CA MET A 484 -2.20 29.10 2.62
C MET A 484 -0.77 29.68 2.58
N VAL A 485 -0.61 31.01 2.65
CA VAL A 485 0.70 31.66 2.65
C VAL A 485 1.15 32.00 4.07
N GLU A 486 0.25 32.37 4.98
CA GLU A 486 0.59 32.66 6.38
C GLU A 486 0.99 31.42 7.18
N SER A 487 0.48 30.25 6.81
CA SER A 487 0.85 28.97 7.42
C SER A 487 2.21 28.42 6.96
N PHE A 488 2.89 29.14 6.05
CA PHE A 488 4.16 28.77 5.41
C PHE A 488 5.28 29.74 5.81
N ASP A 489 6.44 29.20 6.17
CA ASP A 489 7.67 29.98 6.32
C ASP A 489 8.45 29.98 4.99
N ASP A 490 9.77 29.75 5.03
CA ASP A 490 10.58 29.46 3.86
C ASP A 490 10.48 27.96 3.49
N GLN A 491 10.71 27.64 2.21
CA GLN A 491 10.72 26.25 1.75
C GLN A 491 11.77 25.44 2.51
N CYS A 492 11.34 24.35 3.15
CA CYS A 492 12.26 23.46 3.84
C CYS A 492 13.26 22.84 2.87
N ILE A 493 14.54 22.98 3.21
CA ILE A 493 15.62 22.38 2.44
C ILE A 493 15.93 21.01 3.03
N ILE A 494 15.56 19.96 2.30
CA ILE A 494 15.60 18.59 2.81
C ILE A 494 17.04 18.11 2.94
N PHE A 495 17.88 18.39 1.93
CA PHE A 495 19.28 17.98 1.88
C PHE A 495 20.30 19.13 2.09
N GLY A 496 19.99 20.29 2.71
CA GLY A 496 21.08 21.22 3.12
C GLY A 496 20.65 22.63 3.58
N LYS A 497 21.30 23.29 4.54
CA LYS A 497 22.72 23.66 4.50
C LYS A 497 23.37 23.46 5.86
N GLY A 498 24.45 22.69 5.90
CA GLY A 498 25.39 22.60 7.01
C GLY A 498 25.29 21.41 7.98
N ALA A 499 24.60 20.31 7.63
CA ALA A 499 24.32 19.20 8.56
C ALA A 499 25.60 18.52 9.12
N PRO A 500 25.81 18.57 10.45
CA PRO A 500 25.54 17.47 11.40
C PRO A 500 24.92 18.01 12.73
N GLU A 501 24.43 17.27 13.74
CA GLU A 501 24.67 15.89 14.19
C GLU A 501 23.47 14.95 14.05
N MET A 502 23.81 13.70 13.72
CA MET A 502 23.22 12.53 14.37
C MET A 502 24.28 11.76 15.15
N ARG A 503 24.10 11.65 16.47
CA ARG A 503 24.75 10.63 17.31
C ARG A 503 23.80 10.14 18.42
N ARG A 504 22.89 9.23 18.07
CA ARG A 504 22.91 7.82 18.51
C ARG A 504 21.79 7.03 17.88
#